data_AF-A0AB36IWI5-F1
#
_entry.id   AF-A0AB36IWI5-F1
#
_cell.length_a   1.000
_cell.length_b   1.000
_cell.length_c   1.000
_cell.angle_alpha   90.00
_cell.angle_beta   90.00
_cell.angle_gamma   90.00
#
_symmetry.space_group_name_H-M   'P 1'
#
loop_
_entity.id
_entity.type
_entity.pdbx_description
1 polymer ?
#
loop_
_entity_poly.entity_id
_entity_poly.type
_entity_poly.pdbx_seq_one_letter_code
_entity_poly.pdbx_strand_id
1 'polypeptide(L)'
;MAGELYLGYRGDDARTPFGKFFKPEMARLPSHVVEALHHGPQAGPALLAFESAASIADEGYQQTENGYGVLDDGSMQVSVRTDMPGVTPAMWAWWFGWHGSDTRRYKLWHPRAHLSARWKDGDDAGRTGAQRYIGRWSMISEYIGSARLNAAIQFVTPTTMGLPADNDDAVAICARLGSGDAPVDAGWFVHQIRATQGGAEMRSRFWMGGPHIAVRNAPGVASRAVRPLASRVLGNSESYARNLMVHCAQEMNHLAGFLPDLYDAFGND
;
A
#
# COMPACT_ATOMS: atom_id res chain seq x y z
N MET A 1 10.02 -10.93 -23.43
CA MET A 1 10.84 -9.72 -23.27
C MET A 1 10.02 -8.75 -22.43
N ALA A 2 10.36 -8.55 -21.16
CA ALA A 2 9.70 -7.51 -20.38
C ALA A 2 10.05 -6.17 -21.03
N GLY A 3 9.04 -5.38 -21.43
CA GLY A 3 9.26 -4.07 -22.02
C GLY A 3 10.05 -3.16 -21.08
N GLU A 4 10.67 -2.13 -21.64
CA GLU A 4 11.36 -1.10 -20.87
C GLU A 4 10.43 -0.52 -19.79
N LEU A 5 10.92 -0.37 -18.55
CA LEU A 5 10.17 0.25 -17.47
C LEU A 5 10.27 1.78 -17.58
N TYR A 6 9.13 2.47 -17.53
CA TYR A 6 9.09 3.93 -17.62
C TYR A 6 7.95 4.54 -16.80
N LEU A 7 8.18 5.79 -16.37
CA LEU A 7 7.19 6.61 -15.67
C LEU A 7 6.15 7.20 -16.63
N GLY A 8 4.94 7.36 -16.10
CA GLY A 8 3.81 7.95 -16.79
C GLY A 8 3.34 7.15 -18.01
N TYR A 9 2.43 7.76 -18.76
CA TYR A 9 1.97 7.25 -20.05
C TYR A 9 2.87 7.75 -21.18
N ARG A 10 3.16 6.87 -22.14
CA ARG A 10 3.91 7.19 -23.37
C ARG A 10 3.22 6.56 -24.59
N GLY A 11 3.44 7.18 -25.75
CA GLY A 11 2.91 6.68 -27.02
C GLY A 11 1.41 6.39 -26.95
N ASP A 12 1.07 5.11 -26.99
CA ASP A 12 -0.30 4.63 -27.09
C ASP A 12 -0.93 4.20 -25.75
N ASP A 13 -0.25 4.41 -24.62
CA ASP A 13 -0.78 4.01 -23.30
C ASP A 13 -2.17 4.61 -23.01
N ALA A 14 -2.39 5.84 -23.46
CA ALA A 14 -3.65 6.54 -23.31
C ALA A 14 -4.77 5.99 -24.22
N ARG A 15 -4.45 5.15 -25.22
CA ARG A 15 -5.42 4.53 -26.14
C ARG A 15 -6.10 3.32 -25.49
N THR A 16 -6.70 3.55 -24.33
CA THR A 16 -7.48 2.59 -23.55
C THR A 16 -8.78 3.25 -23.08
N PRO A 17 -9.85 2.49 -22.80
CA PRO A 17 -11.11 3.06 -22.29
C PRO A 17 -10.92 3.91 -21.03
N PHE A 18 -10.00 3.52 -20.15
CA PHE A 18 -9.68 4.22 -18.91
C PHE A 18 -8.56 5.28 -19.06
N GLY A 19 -7.98 5.46 -20.25
CA GLY A 19 -6.83 6.33 -20.46
C GLY A 19 -7.09 7.79 -20.09
N LYS A 20 -8.35 8.25 -20.22
CA LYS A 20 -8.81 9.58 -19.81
C LYS A 20 -8.64 9.89 -18.31
N PHE A 21 -8.50 8.86 -17.47
CA PHE A 21 -8.30 9.02 -16.03
C PHE A 21 -6.84 9.26 -15.65
N PHE A 22 -5.89 9.15 -16.58
CA PHE A 22 -4.49 9.43 -16.28
C PHE A 22 -4.26 10.94 -16.11
N LYS A 23 -3.95 11.36 -14.88
CA LYS A 23 -3.70 12.76 -14.52
C LYS A 23 -2.24 12.90 -14.05
N PRO A 24 -1.31 13.39 -14.89
CA PRO A 24 0.12 13.45 -14.52
C PRO A 24 0.41 14.41 -13.36
N GLU A 25 -0.42 15.45 -13.21
CA GLU A 25 -0.35 16.40 -12.11
C GLU A 25 -1.14 15.86 -10.90
N MET A 26 -0.42 15.61 -9.82
CA MET A 26 -1.01 15.13 -8.56
C MET A 26 -1.43 16.31 -7.68
N ALA A 27 -2.47 16.11 -6.87
CA ALA A 27 -2.87 17.09 -5.87
C ALA A 27 -1.76 17.32 -4.84
N ARG A 28 -1.83 18.44 -4.14
CA ARG A 28 -0.94 18.72 -3.00
C ARG A 28 -1.14 17.65 -1.92
N LEU A 29 -0.10 17.40 -1.14
CA LEU A 29 -0.22 16.55 0.05
C LEU A 29 -1.28 17.14 1.02
N PRO A 30 -2.12 16.29 1.64
CA PRO A 30 -3.06 16.74 2.66
C PRO A 30 -2.32 17.45 3.81
N SER A 31 -2.95 18.48 4.40
CA SER A 31 -2.31 19.33 5.41
C SER A 31 -1.86 18.55 6.66
N HIS A 32 -2.66 17.57 7.11
CA HIS A 32 -2.31 16.72 8.26
C HIS A 32 -1.08 15.84 8.00
N VAL A 33 -0.81 15.47 6.74
CA VAL A 33 0.41 14.76 6.37
C VAL A 33 1.61 15.71 6.36
N VAL A 34 1.44 16.92 5.82
CA VAL A 34 2.50 17.95 5.82
C VAL A 34 2.90 18.31 7.25
N GLU A 35 1.93 18.46 8.14
CA GLU A 35 2.17 18.72 9.57
C GLU A 35 2.95 17.57 10.23
N ALA A 36 2.53 16.33 10.02
CA ALA A 36 3.24 15.17 10.55
C ALA A 36 4.68 15.05 10.01
N LEU A 37 4.92 15.42 8.75
CA LEU A 37 6.28 15.49 8.18
C LEU A 37 7.13 16.61 8.81
N HIS A 38 6.52 17.71 9.26
CA HIS A 38 7.22 18.77 9.99
C HIS A 38 7.51 18.39 11.45
N HIS A 39 6.65 17.58 12.07
CA HIS A 39 6.92 17.02 13.40
C HIS A 39 8.10 16.04 13.40
N GLY A 40 8.34 15.37 12.27
CA GLY A 40 9.43 14.40 12.13
C GLY A 40 9.14 13.05 12.81
N PRO A 41 10.18 12.23 13.04
CA PRO A 41 10.02 10.90 13.61
C PRO A 41 9.40 10.94 15.02
N GLN A 42 8.48 10.02 15.29
CA GLN A 42 7.82 9.87 16.58
C GLN A 42 8.53 8.81 17.44
N ALA A 43 8.44 8.96 18.76
CA ALA A 43 8.95 7.97 19.70
C ALA A 43 8.16 6.65 19.60
N GLY A 44 8.84 5.51 19.77
CA GLY A 44 8.25 4.18 19.63
C GLY A 44 6.93 3.96 20.38
N PRO A 45 6.81 4.35 21.66
CA PRO A 45 5.55 4.19 22.42
C PRO A 45 4.34 4.97 21.86
N ALA A 46 4.55 5.98 21.00
CA ALA A 46 3.47 6.71 20.34
C ALA A 46 2.98 6.02 19.05
N LEU A 47 3.73 5.04 18.55
CA LEU A 47 3.44 4.33 17.29
C LEU A 47 2.64 3.05 17.58
N LEU A 48 1.73 2.71 16.67
CA LEU A 48 0.91 1.50 16.82
C LEU A 48 1.78 0.25 16.62
N ALA A 49 1.90 -0.60 17.65
CA ALA A 49 2.59 -1.88 17.56
C ALA A 49 1.85 -2.88 16.63
N PHE A 50 2.59 -3.79 15.99
CA PHE A 50 2.01 -4.76 15.06
C PHE A 50 1.04 -5.74 15.76
N GLU A 51 1.34 -6.12 17.00
CA GLU A 51 0.50 -6.97 17.85
C GLU A 51 -0.86 -6.32 18.15
N SER A 52 -0.93 -5.00 18.04
CA SER A 52 -2.15 -4.20 18.22
C SER A 52 -2.75 -3.75 16.89
N ALA A 53 -2.31 -4.28 15.74
CA ALA A 53 -2.79 -3.87 14.41
C ALA A 53 -4.32 -3.88 14.30
N ALA A 54 -5.00 -4.86 14.93
CA ALA A 54 -6.44 -4.98 14.95
C ALA A 54 -7.18 -3.76 15.52
N SER A 55 -6.56 -3.02 16.46
CA SER A 55 -7.15 -1.81 17.05
C SER A 55 -7.36 -0.67 16.05
N ILE A 56 -6.85 -0.78 14.82
CA ILE A 56 -7.21 0.13 13.73
C ILE A 56 -8.68 0.04 13.34
N ALA A 57 -9.38 -1.05 13.70
CA ALA A 57 -10.81 -1.18 13.49
C ALA A 57 -11.64 -0.56 14.63
N ASP A 58 -11.01 -0.18 15.75
CA ASP A 58 -11.71 0.42 16.89
C ASP A 58 -12.24 1.82 16.55
N GLU A 59 -13.25 2.24 17.31
CA GLU A 59 -13.80 3.59 17.23
C GLU A 59 -12.74 4.66 17.52
N GLY A 60 -12.87 5.81 16.87
CA GLY A 60 -11.93 6.92 17.04
C GLY A 60 -10.61 6.74 16.28
N TYR A 61 -9.54 7.31 16.83
CA TYR A 61 -8.23 7.45 16.20
C TYR A 61 -7.11 6.99 17.14
N GLN A 62 -6.00 6.49 16.59
CA GLN A 62 -4.82 6.20 17.40
C GLN A 62 -4.07 7.48 17.75
N GLN A 63 -3.23 7.41 18.78
CA GLN A 63 -2.34 8.51 19.18
C GLN A 63 -1.53 9.07 18.01
N THR A 64 -0.95 8.19 17.17
CA THR A 64 -0.31 8.58 15.90
C THR A 64 -1.15 8.09 14.73
N GLU A 65 -2.10 8.92 14.29
CA GLU A 65 -2.89 8.65 13.09
C GLU A 65 -2.13 9.02 11.80
N ASN A 66 -1.20 9.97 11.91
CA ASN A 66 -0.29 10.42 10.85
C ASN A 66 1.10 10.62 11.43
N GLY A 67 2.08 9.87 10.93
CA GLY A 67 3.46 9.96 11.41
C GLY A 67 4.27 8.72 11.06
N TYR A 68 5.53 8.74 11.45
CA TYR A 68 6.44 7.62 11.25
C TYR A 68 7.50 7.59 12.35
N GLY A 69 8.19 6.46 12.52
CA GLY A 69 9.37 6.39 13.36
C GLY A 69 10.12 5.07 13.21
N VAL A 70 11.31 5.02 13.79
CA VAL A 70 12.17 3.82 13.85
C VAL A 70 12.20 3.34 15.30
N LEU A 71 11.94 2.05 15.49
CA LEU A 71 11.88 1.39 16.80
C LEU A 71 13.24 0.83 17.20
N ASP A 72 13.41 0.55 18.50
CA ASP A 72 14.67 0.03 19.08
C ASP A 72 15.07 -1.34 18.50
N ASP A 73 14.11 -2.12 18.02
CA ASP A 73 14.34 -3.40 17.35
C ASP A 73 14.76 -3.27 15.88
N GLY A 74 14.95 -2.03 15.40
CA GLY A 74 15.33 -1.67 14.04
C GLY A 74 14.20 -1.78 13.01
N SER A 75 12.96 -2.05 13.44
CA SER A 75 11.79 -1.87 12.58
C SER A 75 11.40 -0.39 12.46
N MET A 76 10.52 -0.11 11.52
CA MET A 76 9.89 1.18 11.37
C MET A 76 8.38 1.00 11.30
N GLN A 77 7.67 2.03 11.76
CA GLN A 77 6.23 2.12 11.68
C GLN A 77 5.87 3.40 10.91
N VAL A 78 4.92 3.30 9.98
CA VAL A 78 4.36 4.45 9.26
C VAL A 78 2.85 4.44 9.38
N SER A 79 2.26 5.59 9.68
CA SER A 79 0.82 5.82 9.80
C SER A 79 0.40 6.99 8.89
N VAL A 80 -0.63 6.76 8.07
CA VAL A 80 -1.20 7.80 7.18
C VAL A 80 -2.71 7.66 7.17
N ARG A 81 -3.42 8.77 7.41
CA ARG A 81 -4.85 8.91 7.13
C ARG A 81 -5.04 9.56 5.77
N THR A 82 -6.00 9.07 4.99
CA THR A 82 -6.46 9.71 3.75
C THR A 82 -7.96 9.91 3.82
N ASP A 83 -8.41 11.14 3.63
CA ASP A 83 -9.82 11.48 3.59
C ASP A 83 -10.32 11.29 2.14
N MET A 84 -11.40 10.54 1.94
CA MET A 84 -11.84 10.07 0.62
C MET A 84 -13.32 10.43 0.37
N PRO A 85 -13.62 11.69 0.05
CA PRO A 85 -15.00 12.14 -0.18
C PRO A 85 -15.63 11.42 -1.38
N GLY A 86 -16.89 11.00 -1.24
CA GLY A 86 -17.64 10.28 -2.28
C GLY A 86 -17.19 8.83 -2.55
N VAL A 87 -16.13 8.37 -1.88
CA VAL A 87 -15.63 7.00 -2.00
C VAL A 87 -16.35 6.06 -1.04
N THR A 88 -16.65 4.84 -1.46
CA THR A 88 -17.14 3.76 -0.59
C THR A 88 -16.06 2.68 -0.37
N PRO A 89 -16.13 1.90 0.73
CA PRO A 89 -15.22 0.76 0.94
C PRO A 89 -15.20 -0.22 -0.24
N ALA A 90 -16.37 -0.46 -0.87
CA ALA A 90 -16.50 -1.36 -2.02
C ALA A 90 -15.73 -0.90 -3.26
N MET A 91 -15.70 0.42 -3.54
CA MET A 91 -14.91 0.98 -4.64
C MET A 91 -13.42 0.68 -4.46
N TRP A 92 -12.93 0.77 -3.22
CA TRP A 92 -11.53 0.52 -2.91
C TRP A 92 -11.17 -0.97 -3.00
N ALA A 93 -12.06 -1.85 -2.52
CA ALA A 93 -11.92 -3.29 -2.67
C ALA A 93 -11.86 -3.72 -4.14
N TRP A 94 -12.71 -3.13 -4.99
CA TRP A 94 -12.70 -3.34 -6.44
C TRP A 94 -11.37 -2.92 -7.06
N TRP A 95 -10.89 -1.72 -6.72
CA TRP A 95 -9.66 -1.15 -7.28
C TRP A 95 -8.48 -2.13 -7.14
N PHE A 96 -8.27 -2.68 -5.93
CA PHE A 96 -7.16 -3.61 -5.63
C PHE A 96 -7.18 -4.90 -6.46
N GLY A 97 -8.36 -5.36 -6.91
CA GLY A 97 -8.46 -6.44 -7.89
C GLY A 97 -8.21 -5.96 -9.32
N TRP A 98 -8.81 -4.83 -9.69
CA TRP A 98 -8.89 -4.35 -11.07
C TRP A 98 -7.55 -3.81 -11.61
N HIS A 99 -6.77 -3.10 -10.78
CA HIS A 99 -5.54 -2.45 -11.24
C HIS A 99 -4.40 -3.43 -11.52
N GLY A 100 -4.35 -4.58 -10.81
CA GLY A 100 -3.23 -5.53 -10.89
C GLY A 100 -3.11 -6.27 -12.22
N SER A 101 -4.15 -6.18 -13.07
CA SER A 101 -4.25 -6.86 -14.35
C SER A 101 -3.66 -6.08 -15.53
N ASP A 102 -3.36 -4.78 -15.37
CA ASP A 102 -2.78 -3.96 -16.44
C ASP A 102 -1.88 -2.86 -15.85
N THR A 103 -0.62 -2.83 -16.28
CA THR A 103 0.36 -1.82 -15.82
C THR A 103 -0.10 -0.38 -16.06
N ARG A 104 -0.87 -0.11 -17.12
CA ARG A 104 -1.41 1.23 -17.38
C ARG A 104 -2.40 1.64 -16.29
N ARG A 105 -3.23 0.71 -15.81
CA ARG A 105 -4.14 0.96 -14.66
C ARG A 105 -3.33 1.29 -13.41
N TYR A 106 -2.29 0.53 -13.11
CA TYR A 106 -1.44 0.80 -11.95
C TYR A 106 -0.82 2.20 -11.96
N LYS A 107 -0.46 2.70 -13.14
CA LYS A 107 0.08 4.05 -13.34
C LYS A 107 -0.93 5.18 -13.11
N LEU A 108 -2.25 4.91 -13.18
CA LEU A 108 -3.28 5.89 -12.82
C LEU A 108 -3.15 6.31 -11.34
N TRP A 109 -2.75 5.37 -10.49
CA TRP A 109 -2.70 5.55 -9.03
C TRP A 109 -1.59 6.50 -8.60
N HIS A 110 -0.41 6.34 -9.19
CA HIS A 110 0.72 7.21 -8.90
C HIS A 110 1.55 7.47 -10.17
N PRO A 111 1.21 8.52 -10.95
CA PRO A 111 1.80 8.79 -12.26
C PRO A 111 3.31 9.07 -12.24
N ARG A 112 3.86 9.38 -11.06
CA ARG A 112 5.25 9.78 -10.83
C ARG A 112 6.11 8.69 -10.19
N ALA A 113 5.54 7.54 -9.83
CA ALA A 113 6.27 6.49 -9.12
C ALA A 113 6.02 5.08 -9.66
N HIS A 114 4.80 4.77 -10.10
CA HIS A 114 4.44 3.42 -10.53
C HIS A 114 4.98 3.12 -11.93
N LEU A 115 5.69 2.01 -12.09
CA LEU A 115 6.27 1.60 -13.37
C LEU A 115 5.55 0.38 -13.96
N SER A 116 5.23 -0.60 -13.12
CA SER A 116 4.54 -1.82 -13.55
C SER A 116 3.88 -2.54 -12.39
N ALA A 117 2.79 -3.22 -12.69
CA ALA A 117 2.18 -4.22 -11.83
C ALA A 117 1.70 -5.40 -12.68
N ARG A 118 1.83 -6.60 -12.11
CA ARG A 118 1.23 -7.83 -12.63
C ARG A 118 0.97 -8.79 -11.49
N TRP A 119 -0.08 -9.58 -11.62
CA TRP A 119 -0.27 -10.72 -10.74
C TRP A 119 0.74 -11.83 -11.02
N LYS A 120 1.31 -12.41 -9.97
CA LYS A 120 2.30 -13.51 -10.06
C LYS A 120 1.72 -14.77 -10.71
N ASP A 121 0.44 -15.02 -10.47
CA ASP A 121 -0.32 -16.18 -10.97
C ASP A 121 -1.00 -15.91 -12.32
N GLY A 122 -0.68 -14.79 -12.98
CA GLY A 122 -1.21 -14.44 -14.30
C GLY A 122 -2.57 -13.74 -14.24
N ASP A 123 -3.37 -13.89 -15.30
CA ASP A 123 -4.61 -13.13 -15.46
C ASP A 123 -5.63 -13.42 -14.35
N ASP A 124 -6.66 -12.57 -14.31
CA ASP A 124 -7.71 -12.60 -13.30
C ASP A 124 -8.51 -13.92 -13.27
N ALA A 125 -8.49 -14.72 -14.33
CA ALA A 125 -9.01 -16.10 -14.38
C ALA A 125 -10.47 -16.27 -13.90
N GLY A 126 -11.30 -15.24 -14.08
CA GLY A 126 -12.71 -15.25 -13.68
C GLY A 126 -12.94 -15.05 -12.18
N ARG A 127 -11.94 -14.60 -11.43
CA ARG A 127 -12.09 -14.27 -10.00
C ARG A 127 -13.04 -13.09 -9.83
N THR A 128 -13.80 -13.08 -8.73
CA THR A 128 -14.78 -12.03 -8.44
C THR A 128 -14.62 -11.50 -7.02
N GLY A 129 -15.10 -10.27 -6.79
CA GLY A 129 -15.02 -9.61 -5.49
C GLY A 129 -13.60 -9.64 -4.90
N ALA A 130 -13.48 -9.97 -3.62
CA ALA A 130 -12.21 -10.01 -2.91
C ALA A 130 -11.24 -11.09 -3.42
N GLN A 131 -11.72 -12.13 -4.12
CA GLN A 131 -10.85 -13.17 -4.71
C GLN A 131 -9.93 -12.59 -5.78
N ARG A 132 -10.30 -11.43 -6.37
CA ARG A 132 -9.46 -10.76 -7.37
C ARG A 132 -8.07 -10.37 -6.83
N TYR A 133 -7.91 -10.22 -5.50
CA TYR A 133 -6.63 -9.91 -4.88
C TYR A 133 -6.26 -10.78 -3.67
N ILE A 134 -7.21 -11.18 -2.79
CA ILE A 134 -6.90 -11.97 -1.58
C ILE A 134 -6.26 -13.31 -1.95
N GLY A 135 -5.13 -13.64 -1.30
CA GLY A 135 -4.34 -14.84 -1.56
C GLY A 135 -3.41 -14.73 -2.76
N ARG A 136 -3.46 -13.62 -3.52
CA ARG A 136 -2.63 -13.38 -4.70
C ARG A 136 -1.44 -12.50 -4.39
N TRP A 137 -0.47 -12.55 -5.29
CA TRP A 137 0.76 -11.77 -5.18
C TRP A 137 0.81 -10.75 -6.31
N SER A 138 0.82 -9.46 -5.97
CA SER A 138 1.12 -8.41 -6.93
C SER A 138 2.63 -8.21 -7.01
N MET A 139 3.18 -8.43 -8.20
CA MET A 139 4.58 -8.19 -8.51
C MET A 139 4.69 -6.81 -9.16
N ILE A 140 5.27 -5.87 -8.42
CA ILE A 140 5.32 -4.47 -8.82
C ILE A 140 6.75 -3.96 -8.98
N SER A 141 6.91 -2.93 -9.80
CA SER A 141 8.13 -2.12 -9.86
C SER A 141 7.74 -0.65 -9.74
N GLU A 142 8.36 0.05 -8.81
CA GLU A 142 8.00 1.43 -8.48
C GLU A 142 9.13 2.17 -7.78
N TYR A 143 8.94 3.48 -7.62
CA TYR A 143 9.80 4.34 -6.83
C TYR A 143 9.19 4.67 -5.47
N ILE A 144 9.96 4.46 -4.40
CA ILE A 144 9.70 5.06 -3.08
C ILE A 144 10.76 6.13 -2.85
N GLY A 145 10.36 7.40 -2.91
CA GLY A 145 11.31 8.51 -3.05
C GLY A 145 12.13 8.35 -4.33
N SER A 146 13.46 8.41 -4.22
CA SER A 146 14.37 8.20 -5.38
C SER A 146 14.80 6.75 -5.58
N ALA A 147 14.36 5.81 -4.71
CA ALA A 147 14.77 4.42 -4.77
C ALA A 147 13.78 3.60 -5.59
N ARG A 148 14.23 3.02 -6.71
CA ARG A 148 13.45 2.03 -7.44
C ARG A 148 13.54 0.69 -6.72
N LEU A 149 12.40 0.03 -6.53
CA LEU A 149 12.32 -1.32 -5.97
C LEU A 149 11.42 -2.22 -6.81
N ASN A 150 11.68 -3.52 -6.74
CA ASN A 150 10.73 -4.54 -7.17
C ASN A 150 10.16 -5.22 -5.93
N ALA A 151 8.84 -5.12 -5.74
CA ALA A 151 8.15 -5.71 -4.59
C ALA A 151 7.27 -6.88 -5.00
N ALA A 152 7.12 -7.82 -4.07
CA ALA A 152 6.09 -8.83 -4.06
C ALA A 152 5.13 -8.54 -2.89
N ILE A 153 3.94 -8.07 -3.21
CA ILE A 153 2.87 -7.78 -2.26
C ILE A 153 1.95 -8.99 -2.18
N GLN A 154 1.89 -9.66 -1.04
CA GLN A 154 1.11 -10.89 -0.85
C GLN A 154 -0.13 -10.57 -0.03
N PHE A 155 -1.28 -10.48 -0.68
CA PHE A 155 -2.53 -10.10 -0.02
C PHE A 155 -3.08 -11.26 0.81
N VAL A 156 -3.54 -10.93 2.02
CA VAL A 156 -4.10 -11.87 2.98
C VAL A 156 -5.46 -11.38 3.47
N THR A 157 -6.23 -12.24 4.14
CA THR A 157 -7.49 -11.83 4.77
C THR A 157 -7.22 -10.88 5.95
N PRO A 158 -8.16 -9.98 6.30
CA PRO A 158 -8.08 -9.15 7.49
C PRO A 158 -7.79 -9.95 8.78
N THR A 159 -8.42 -11.11 8.91
CA THR A 159 -8.28 -12.01 10.05
C THR A 159 -6.86 -12.53 10.25
N THR A 160 -6.02 -12.55 9.21
CA THR A 160 -4.60 -12.92 9.32
C THR A 160 -3.82 -11.93 10.17
N MET A 161 -4.24 -10.67 10.20
CA MET A 161 -3.67 -9.60 11.02
C MET A 161 -4.52 -9.31 12.27
N GLY A 162 -5.49 -10.17 12.58
CA GLY A 162 -6.40 -10.03 13.72
C GLY A 162 -7.52 -9.02 13.54
N LEU A 163 -7.69 -8.44 12.35
CA LEU A 163 -8.79 -7.50 12.06
C LEU A 163 -10.13 -8.25 11.88
N PRO A 164 -11.26 -7.58 12.14
CA PRO A 164 -12.58 -8.13 11.82
C PRO A 164 -12.73 -8.41 10.33
N ALA A 165 -13.66 -9.30 9.98
CA ALA A 165 -14.01 -9.53 8.58
C ALA A 165 -14.64 -8.28 7.96
N ASP A 166 -14.42 -8.11 6.66
CA ASP A 166 -14.97 -7.00 5.88
C ASP A 166 -16.52 -7.02 5.92
N ASN A 167 -17.10 -5.84 5.84
CA ASN A 167 -18.54 -5.62 5.69
C ASN A 167 -18.77 -4.36 4.83
N ASP A 168 -20.04 -3.99 4.64
CA ASP A 168 -20.41 -2.87 3.77
C ASP A 168 -19.82 -1.52 4.21
N ASP A 169 -19.61 -1.34 5.53
CA ASP A 169 -19.10 -0.10 6.12
C ASP A 169 -17.59 -0.09 6.29
N ALA A 170 -16.92 -1.25 6.23
CA ALA A 170 -15.47 -1.33 6.42
C ALA A 170 -14.81 -2.48 5.67
N VAL A 171 -13.71 -2.17 4.97
CA VAL A 171 -12.85 -3.13 4.28
C VAL A 171 -11.40 -2.94 4.73
N ALA A 172 -10.65 -4.02 4.92
CA ALA A 172 -9.23 -3.96 5.23
C ALA A 172 -8.37 -4.68 4.19
N ILE A 173 -7.59 -3.91 3.43
CA ILE A 173 -6.59 -4.46 2.51
C ILE A 173 -5.32 -4.76 3.29
N CYS A 174 -5.06 -6.04 3.54
CA CYS A 174 -3.93 -6.51 4.34
C CYS A 174 -2.92 -7.24 3.45
N ALA A 175 -1.63 -7.02 3.66
CA ALA A 175 -0.61 -7.75 2.91
C ALA A 175 0.72 -7.91 3.64
N ARG A 176 1.41 -9.00 3.28
CA ARG A 176 2.82 -9.20 3.53
C ARG A 176 3.63 -8.55 2.41
N LEU A 177 4.55 -7.66 2.77
CA LEU A 177 5.48 -6.99 1.85
C LEU A 177 6.81 -7.74 1.79
N GLY A 178 7.35 -7.89 0.59
CA GLY A 178 8.69 -8.43 0.41
C GLY A 178 9.33 -8.09 -0.92
N SER A 179 10.57 -8.55 -1.12
CA SER A 179 11.32 -8.37 -2.36
C SER A 179 10.74 -9.23 -3.48
N GLY A 180 10.65 -8.65 -4.68
CA GLY A 180 10.37 -9.41 -5.91
C GLY A 180 11.60 -10.14 -6.46
N ASP A 181 12.81 -9.69 -6.09
CA ASP A 181 14.09 -10.17 -6.61
C ASP A 181 14.74 -11.23 -5.71
N ALA A 182 14.31 -11.33 -4.45
CA ALA A 182 14.84 -12.26 -3.46
C ALA A 182 13.71 -12.92 -2.66
N PRO A 183 13.91 -14.12 -2.09
CA PRO A 183 12.92 -14.82 -1.27
C PRO A 183 12.84 -14.23 0.15
N VAL A 184 12.78 -12.90 0.29
CA VAL A 184 12.80 -12.19 1.57
C VAL A 184 11.56 -11.32 1.68
N ASP A 185 10.85 -11.47 2.78
CA ASP A 185 9.81 -10.57 3.22
C ASP A 185 10.37 -9.52 4.16
N ALA A 186 9.87 -8.29 4.04
CA ALA A 186 10.38 -7.10 4.70
C ALA A 186 9.41 -6.52 5.72
N GLY A 187 8.10 -6.74 5.56
CA GLY A 187 7.13 -6.13 6.48
C GLY A 187 5.67 -6.45 6.16
N TRP A 188 4.77 -5.71 6.78
CA TRP A 188 3.33 -5.85 6.66
C TRP A 188 2.69 -4.49 6.45
N PHE A 189 1.54 -4.46 5.80
CA PHE A 189 0.68 -3.28 5.84
C PHE A 189 -0.79 -3.66 6.01
N VAL A 190 -1.55 -2.69 6.52
CA VAL A 190 -3.00 -2.64 6.39
C VAL A 190 -3.42 -1.27 5.86
N HIS A 191 -4.34 -1.26 4.90
CA HIS A 191 -5.17 -0.12 4.56
C HIS A 191 -6.59 -0.44 5.04
N GLN A 192 -7.00 0.13 6.17
CA GLN A 192 -8.35 0.00 6.67
C GLN A 192 -9.18 1.15 6.11
N ILE A 193 -10.23 0.84 5.36
CA ILE A 193 -11.15 1.82 4.79
C ILE A 193 -12.45 1.70 5.59
N ARG A 194 -12.89 2.79 6.23
CA ARG A 194 -14.21 2.86 6.87
C ARG A 194 -15.06 3.96 6.28
N ALA A 195 -16.35 3.67 6.14
CA ALA A 195 -17.35 4.63 5.73
C ALA A 195 -17.43 5.80 6.73
N THR A 196 -17.73 6.97 6.18
CA THR A 196 -18.03 8.21 6.91
C THR A 196 -19.29 8.82 6.30
N GLN A 197 -19.85 9.86 6.92
CA GLN A 197 -21.07 10.50 6.41
C GLN A 197 -20.93 11.02 4.96
N GLY A 198 -19.72 11.39 4.52
CA GLY A 198 -19.47 12.01 3.21
C GLY A 198 -18.67 11.16 2.22
N GLY A 199 -18.42 9.89 2.52
CA GLY A 199 -17.54 9.02 1.74
C GLY A 199 -16.86 8.01 2.65
N ALA A 200 -15.54 7.94 2.61
CA ALA A 200 -14.75 7.07 3.48
C ALA A 200 -13.49 7.78 3.97
N GLU A 201 -12.85 7.21 4.97
CA GLU A 201 -11.45 7.49 5.28
C GLU A 201 -10.66 6.19 5.22
N MET A 202 -9.41 6.30 4.78
CA MET A 202 -8.44 5.21 4.83
C MET A 202 -7.43 5.49 5.92
N ARG A 203 -7.14 4.46 6.71
CA ARG A 203 -6.13 4.42 7.76
C ARG A 203 -5.08 3.39 7.38
N SER A 204 -3.94 3.88 6.93
CA SER A 204 -2.82 3.06 6.46
C SER A 204 -1.80 2.87 7.57
N ARG A 205 -1.36 1.63 7.78
CA ARG A 205 -0.26 1.29 8.69
C ARG A 205 0.73 0.39 8.00
N PHE A 206 2.01 0.67 8.17
CA PHE A 206 3.10 -0.16 7.68
C PHE A 206 4.02 -0.53 8.85
N TRP A 207 4.43 -1.79 8.91
CA TRP A 207 5.42 -2.30 9.85
C TRP A 207 6.52 -3.01 9.08
N MET A 208 7.71 -2.42 9.03
CA MET A 208 8.79 -2.84 8.13
C MET A 208 10.10 -3.02 8.89
N GLY A 209 10.94 -3.96 8.46
CA GLY A 209 12.25 -4.21 9.07
C GLY A 209 12.19 -5.00 10.38
N GLY A 210 13.31 -5.02 11.11
CA GLY A 210 13.44 -5.67 12.42
C GLY A 210 12.85 -7.10 12.48
N PRO A 211 11.93 -7.38 13.42
CA PRO A 211 11.30 -8.70 13.57
C PRO A 211 10.41 -9.08 12.37
N HIS A 212 9.99 -8.10 11.57
CA HIS A 212 9.16 -8.35 10.39
C HIS A 212 9.97 -8.82 9.18
N ILE A 213 11.28 -9.04 9.28
CA ILE A 213 12.06 -9.68 8.21
C ILE A 213 11.98 -11.20 8.32
N ALA A 214 11.63 -11.87 7.22
CA ALA A 214 11.58 -13.33 7.13
C ALA A 214 12.07 -13.83 5.76
N VAL A 215 12.73 -15.00 5.74
CA VAL A 215 13.07 -15.71 4.50
C VAL A 215 11.92 -16.66 4.17
N ARG A 216 11.39 -16.57 2.95
CA ARG A 216 10.27 -17.39 2.48
C ARG A 216 10.67 -18.87 2.44
N ASN A 217 9.76 -19.75 2.84
CA ASN A 217 9.95 -21.20 2.85
C ASN A 217 11.14 -21.69 3.70
N ALA A 218 11.62 -20.88 4.65
CA ALA A 218 12.73 -21.24 5.53
C ALA A 218 12.27 -21.40 7.00
N PRO A 219 12.89 -22.30 7.80
CA PRO A 219 12.62 -22.39 9.23
C PRO A 219 12.93 -21.06 9.95
N GLY A 220 12.17 -20.71 10.98
CA GLY A 220 12.30 -19.43 11.71
C GLY A 220 13.65 -19.20 12.43
N VAL A 221 14.54 -20.19 12.44
CA VAL A 221 15.95 -20.03 12.88
C VAL A 221 16.84 -19.43 11.78
N ALA A 222 16.55 -19.72 10.51
CA ALA A 222 17.29 -19.18 9.37
C ALA A 222 17.03 -17.67 9.21
N SER A 223 15.80 -17.21 9.42
CA SER A 223 15.44 -15.79 9.33
C SER A 223 16.21 -14.93 10.35
N ARG A 224 16.42 -15.43 11.58
CA ARG A 224 17.20 -14.73 12.62
C ARG A 224 18.66 -14.50 12.23
N ALA A 225 19.27 -15.41 11.47
CA ALA A 225 20.65 -15.28 11.03
C ALA A 225 20.85 -14.23 9.91
N VAL A 226 19.82 -13.96 9.10
CA VAL A 226 19.91 -13.01 7.96
C VAL A 226 19.48 -11.58 8.32
N ARG A 227 18.75 -11.39 9.43
CA ARG A 227 18.27 -10.08 9.93
C ARG A 227 19.35 -8.99 9.99
N PRO A 228 20.57 -9.24 10.49
CA PRO A 228 21.61 -8.19 10.61
C PRO A 228 22.17 -7.72 9.26
N LEU A 229 22.11 -8.57 8.22
CA LEU A 229 22.56 -8.24 6.87
C LEU A 229 21.44 -7.57 6.07
N ALA A 230 20.19 -8.01 6.25
CA ALA A 230 19.02 -7.42 5.61
C ALA A 230 18.68 -6.01 6.16
N SER A 231 18.93 -5.75 7.45
CA SER A 231 18.74 -4.41 8.04
C SER A 231 19.68 -3.36 7.44
N ARG A 232 20.89 -3.75 7.00
CA ARG A 232 21.81 -2.87 6.26
C ARG A 232 21.34 -2.57 4.82
N VAL A 233 20.46 -3.40 4.25
CA VAL A 233 19.94 -3.23 2.89
C VAL A 233 18.78 -2.22 2.84
N LEU A 234 18.08 -1.98 3.95
CA LEU A 234 16.99 -0.99 4.04
C LEU A 234 17.48 0.47 4.00
N GLY A 235 18.80 0.70 3.91
CA GLY A 235 19.37 2.05 3.85
C GLY A 235 19.13 2.84 5.14
N ASN A 236 18.96 4.16 5.01
CA ASN A 236 18.54 5.00 6.14
C ASN A 236 17.05 4.76 6.41
N SER A 237 16.73 3.90 7.39
CA SER A 237 15.36 3.52 7.77
C SER A 237 14.44 4.71 8.01
N GLU A 238 14.95 5.81 8.57
CA GLU A 238 14.16 7.02 8.79
C GLU A 238 13.76 7.68 7.46
N SER A 239 14.72 7.85 6.54
CA SER A 239 14.45 8.40 5.21
C SER A 239 13.49 7.50 4.43
N TYR A 240 13.63 6.18 4.54
CA TYR A 240 12.70 5.25 3.92
C TYR A 240 11.29 5.35 4.51
N ALA A 241 11.15 5.38 5.84
CA ALA A 241 9.86 5.56 6.52
C ALA A 241 9.18 6.87 6.11
N ARG A 242 9.95 7.96 6.06
CA ARG A 242 9.47 9.28 5.58
C ARG A 242 9.02 9.21 4.12
N ASN A 243 9.81 8.59 3.24
CA ASN A 243 9.47 8.46 1.82
C ASN A 243 8.24 7.57 1.61
N LEU A 244 8.09 6.51 2.40
CA LEU A 244 6.91 5.64 2.39
C LEU A 244 5.65 6.40 2.84
N MET A 245 5.76 7.24 3.87
CA MET A 245 4.67 8.12 4.31
C MET A 245 4.22 9.06 3.19
N VAL A 246 5.17 9.72 2.52
CA VAL A 246 4.89 10.62 1.39
C VAL A 246 4.26 9.86 0.23
N HIS A 247 4.81 8.70 -0.14
CA HIS A 247 4.31 7.87 -1.23
C HIS A 247 2.86 7.44 -1.00
N CYS A 248 2.57 6.87 0.18
CA CYS A 248 1.21 6.47 0.56
C CYS A 248 0.25 7.67 0.54
N ALA A 249 0.65 8.81 1.11
CA ALA A 249 -0.21 10.00 1.09
C ALA A 249 -0.46 10.54 -0.33
N GLN A 250 0.52 10.44 -1.23
CA GLN A 250 0.37 10.88 -2.62
C GLN A 250 -0.57 9.98 -3.41
N GLU A 251 -0.32 8.67 -3.41
CA GLU A 251 -1.09 7.72 -4.23
C GLU A 251 -2.54 7.61 -3.77
N MET A 252 -2.78 7.51 -2.46
CA MET A 252 -4.13 7.30 -1.92
C MET A 252 -5.00 8.53 -2.15
N ASN A 253 -4.46 9.73 -1.86
CA ASN A 253 -5.15 10.98 -2.11
C ASN A 253 -5.39 11.23 -3.60
N HIS A 254 -4.44 10.84 -4.47
CA HIS A 254 -4.59 11.00 -5.90
C HIS A 254 -5.71 10.12 -6.47
N LEU A 255 -5.71 8.84 -6.11
CA LEU A 255 -6.75 7.89 -6.52
C LEU A 255 -8.13 8.29 -5.99
N ALA A 256 -8.23 8.71 -4.73
CA ALA A 256 -9.49 9.13 -4.13
C ALA A 256 -10.16 10.27 -4.91
N GLY A 257 -9.37 11.14 -5.55
CA GLY A 257 -9.87 12.26 -6.37
C GLY A 257 -10.52 11.89 -7.70
N PHE A 258 -10.53 10.61 -8.10
CA PHE A 258 -11.24 10.15 -9.31
C PHE A 258 -11.79 8.73 -9.24
N LEU A 259 -11.59 8.01 -8.12
CA LEU A 259 -12.05 6.64 -7.99
C LEU A 259 -13.57 6.47 -8.17
N PRO A 260 -14.45 7.35 -7.64
CA PRO A 260 -15.89 7.20 -7.86
C PRO A 260 -16.25 7.20 -9.35
N ASP A 261 -15.77 8.20 -10.10
CA ASP A 261 -16.00 8.29 -11.55
C ASP A 261 -15.42 7.10 -12.33
N LEU A 262 -14.26 6.60 -11.88
CA LEU A 262 -13.61 5.43 -12.49
C LEU A 262 -14.43 4.16 -12.22
N TYR A 263 -14.91 3.99 -10.98
CA TYR A 263 -15.75 2.87 -10.58
C TYR A 263 -17.10 2.90 -11.29
N ASP A 264 -17.73 4.07 -11.45
CA ASP A 264 -18.98 4.19 -12.20
C ASP A 264 -18.80 3.77 -13.67
N ALA A 265 -17.61 4.00 -14.24
CA ALA A 265 -17.31 3.64 -15.63
C ALA A 265 -16.94 2.16 -15.83
N PHE A 266 -16.32 1.49 -14.83
CA PHE A 266 -15.70 0.16 -14.99
C PHE A 266 -15.97 -0.83 -13.84
N GLY A 267 -16.78 -0.46 -12.85
CA GLY A 267 -17.04 -1.24 -11.63
C GLY A 267 -17.84 -2.52 -11.89
N ASN A 268 -18.57 -2.56 -12.99
CA ASN A 268 -19.38 -3.70 -13.43
C ASN A 268 -18.64 -4.66 -14.38
N ASP A 269 -17.35 -4.40 -14.67
CA ASP A 269 -16.50 -5.25 -15.52
C ASP A 269 -15.89 -6.46 -14.80
#